data_AF-A0A5B0G1N3-F1
#
_entry.id   AF-A0A5B0G1N3-F1
#
_cell.length_a   1.000
_cell.length_b   1.000
_cell.length_c   1.000
_cell.angle_alpha   90.00
_cell.angle_beta   90.00
_cell.angle_gamma   90.00
#
_symmetry.space_group_name_H-M   'P 1'
#
loop_
_entity.id
_entity.type
_entity.pdbx_description
1 polymer ?
#
loop_
_entity_poly.entity_id
_entity_poly.type
_entity_poly.pdbx_seq_one_letter_code
_entity_poly.pdbx_strand_id
1 'polypeptide(L)'
;MTVGAGGWLGSSIIDNVNANNQKATGLYAVSGATNSPFTAIQLLTSDWGVDPRWQSQLALGISANKAYFRSIMKDQTAATSWAELYHTGNTTRGSGGALSAASPIVRIANVADTQRRDLQEQTFEPAGDWGVANEEAQGVLVERLDVGEYRVSGSLGLALEGWRTQDPCSPDGGRIIGITESQQAEDGTVTIKLFKQRWTLSDYGEVIPGRGTPIDVPLNSWIDVRLAMPEPLMPIPTIEE
;
A
#
# COMPACT_ATOMS: atom_id res chain seq x y z
N MET A 1 -8.81 -38.45 -20.44
CA MET A 1 -7.75 -37.41 -20.38
C MET A 1 -6.50 -38.05 -19.83
N THR A 2 -5.36 -37.88 -20.49
CA THR A 2 -4.04 -38.25 -19.94
C THR A 2 -3.72 -37.36 -18.76
N VAL A 3 -3.07 -37.94 -17.74
CA VAL A 3 -2.59 -37.21 -16.56
C VAL A 3 -1.63 -36.11 -17.03
N GLY A 4 -1.88 -34.85 -16.67
CA GLY A 4 -1.02 -33.70 -17.02
C GLY A 4 -1.53 -32.78 -18.14
N ALA A 5 -2.60 -33.13 -18.86
CA ALA A 5 -3.09 -32.33 -20.00
C ALA A 5 -3.59 -30.90 -19.64
N GLY A 6 -3.83 -30.61 -18.35
CA GLY A 6 -4.26 -29.29 -17.86
C GLY A 6 -3.19 -28.51 -17.09
N GLY A 7 -1.92 -28.94 -17.08
CA GLY A 7 -0.85 -28.25 -16.34
C GLY A 7 -0.92 -28.38 -14.81
N TRP A 8 -1.89 -29.11 -14.27
CA TRP A 8 -2.03 -29.33 -12.81
C TRP A 8 -1.02 -30.32 -12.22
N LEU A 9 -0.25 -31.02 -13.06
CA LEU A 9 0.70 -32.09 -12.65
C LEU A 9 2.00 -32.07 -13.48
N GLY A 10 2.31 -30.96 -14.16
CA GLY A 10 3.54 -30.74 -14.93
C GLY A 10 3.99 -29.29 -14.79
N SER A 11 5.17 -28.94 -15.29
CA SER A 11 5.63 -27.54 -15.29
C SER A 11 4.61 -26.64 -15.99
N SER A 12 4.37 -25.45 -15.42
CA SER A 12 3.49 -24.45 -16.03
C SER A 12 3.89 -24.19 -17.49
N ILE A 13 2.91 -23.99 -18.35
CA ILE A 13 3.17 -23.63 -19.76
C ILE A 13 3.77 -22.22 -19.77
N ILE A 14 4.94 -22.07 -20.38
CA ILE A 14 5.63 -20.78 -20.52
C ILE A 14 5.13 -20.10 -21.79
N ASP A 15 4.51 -18.93 -21.66
CA ASP A 15 4.14 -18.07 -22.79
C ASP A 15 4.47 -16.61 -22.46
N ASN A 16 5.30 -15.99 -23.30
CA ASN A 16 5.83 -14.64 -23.08
C ASN A 16 5.22 -13.60 -24.04
N VAL A 17 4.20 -13.94 -24.82
CA VAL A 17 3.74 -13.07 -25.92
C VAL A 17 2.48 -12.27 -25.55
N ASN A 18 1.42 -12.95 -25.07
CA ASN A 18 0.15 -12.29 -24.71
C ASN A 18 -0.68 -13.12 -23.71
N ALA A 19 -1.03 -12.53 -22.57
CA ALA A 19 -1.82 -13.22 -21.53
C ALA A 19 -3.25 -13.61 -21.99
N ASN A 20 -3.81 -12.92 -23.00
CA ASN A 20 -5.12 -13.25 -23.56
C ASN A 20 -5.12 -14.57 -24.36
N ASN A 21 -3.95 -15.11 -24.72
CA ASN A 21 -3.85 -16.34 -25.50
C ASN A 21 -3.96 -17.62 -24.64
N GLN A 22 -4.02 -17.50 -23.31
CA GLN A 22 -4.19 -18.64 -22.40
C GLN A 22 -5.64 -19.14 -22.34
N LYS A 23 -6.10 -19.69 -23.47
CA LYS A 23 -7.51 -20.06 -23.73
C LYS A 23 -7.91 -21.43 -23.18
N ALA A 24 -6.96 -22.27 -22.80
CA ALA A 24 -7.26 -23.54 -22.14
C ALA A 24 -7.30 -23.32 -20.63
N THR A 25 -8.02 -24.17 -19.91
CA THR A 25 -7.98 -24.19 -18.44
C THR A 25 -6.64 -24.78 -17.99
N GLY A 26 -5.92 -24.07 -17.13
CA GLY A 26 -4.63 -24.54 -16.65
C GLY A 26 -3.82 -23.49 -15.86
N LEU A 27 -2.56 -23.84 -15.59
CA LEU A 27 -1.57 -23.02 -14.91
C LEU A 27 -0.46 -22.62 -15.90
N TYR A 28 -0.16 -21.33 -15.94
CA TYR A 28 0.75 -20.72 -16.92
C TYR A 28 1.77 -19.82 -16.21
N ALA A 29 3.01 -19.85 -16.69
CA ALA A 29 4.03 -18.88 -16.30
C ALA A 29 4.17 -17.86 -17.44
N VAL A 30 3.96 -16.59 -17.13
CA VAL A 30 3.93 -15.52 -18.13
C VAL A 30 4.91 -14.43 -17.72
N SER A 31 5.84 -14.08 -18.60
CA SER A 31 6.84 -13.03 -18.37
C SER A 31 6.94 -12.09 -19.57
N GLY A 32 6.90 -10.78 -19.34
CA GLY A 32 7.03 -9.75 -20.38
C GLY A 32 5.88 -9.71 -21.40
N ALA A 33 4.77 -10.40 -21.15
CA ALA A 33 3.67 -10.53 -22.10
C ALA A 33 2.78 -9.29 -22.17
N THR A 34 2.23 -9.03 -23.35
CA THR A 34 1.17 -8.03 -23.52
C THR A 34 -0.13 -8.45 -22.81
N ASN A 35 -0.97 -7.47 -22.43
CA ASN A 35 -2.22 -7.67 -21.69
C ASN A 35 -2.07 -8.36 -20.32
N SER A 36 -0.87 -8.39 -19.78
CA SER A 36 -0.57 -8.84 -18.42
C SER A 36 -0.69 -7.66 -17.44
N PRO A 37 -1.22 -7.86 -16.22
CA PRO A 37 -1.30 -6.80 -15.21
C PRO A 37 0.06 -6.52 -14.56
N PHE A 38 1.04 -7.41 -14.72
CA PHE A 38 2.38 -7.28 -14.17
C PHE A 38 3.42 -7.99 -15.05
N THR A 39 4.69 -7.63 -14.91
CA THR A 39 5.77 -8.13 -15.79
C THR A 39 5.91 -9.65 -15.71
N ALA A 40 5.94 -10.22 -14.52
CA ALA A 40 6.07 -11.66 -14.30
C ALA A 40 4.92 -12.16 -13.42
N ILE A 41 4.16 -13.14 -13.90
CA ILE A 41 3.00 -13.69 -13.20
C ILE A 41 2.90 -15.22 -13.31
N GLN A 42 2.32 -15.85 -12.29
CA GLN A 42 1.65 -17.14 -12.44
C GLN A 42 0.17 -16.88 -12.75
N LEU A 43 -0.32 -17.43 -13.86
CA LEU A 43 -1.67 -17.23 -14.34
C LEU A 43 -2.43 -18.55 -14.25
N LEU A 44 -3.49 -18.55 -13.44
CA LEU A 44 -4.52 -19.59 -13.44
C LEU A 44 -5.66 -19.15 -14.34
N THR A 45 -6.07 -20.04 -15.23
CA THR A 45 -7.22 -19.82 -16.11
C THR A 45 -8.21 -20.96 -15.95
N SER A 46 -9.51 -20.64 -15.92
CA SER A 46 -10.57 -21.64 -15.80
C SER A 46 -11.77 -21.26 -16.65
N ASP A 47 -12.23 -22.22 -17.45
CA ASP A 47 -13.41 -22.05 -18.29
C ASP A 47 -14.67 -22.02 -17.45
N TRP A 48 -15.66 -21.24 -17.89
CA TRP A 48 -16.99 -21.31 -17.31
C TRP A 48 -17.73 -22.53 -17.85
N GLY A 49 -18.26 -23.37 -16.95
CA GLY A 49 -18.85 -24.66 -17.33
C GLY A 49 -20.13 -24.58 -18.17
N VAL A 50 -20.86 -23.45 -18.13
CA VAL A 50 -22.12 -23.28 -18.89
C VAL A 50 -21.86 -22.74 -20.29
N ASP A 51 -20.89 -21.83 -20.45
CA ASP A 51 -20.46 -21.30 -21.74
C ASP A 51 -18.93 -21.28 -21.80
N PRO A 52 -18.31 -22.29 -22.44
CA PRO A 52 -16.85 -22.45 -22.47
C PRO A 52 -16.16 -21.39 -23.35
N ARG A 53 -16.90 -20.45 -23.96
CA ARG A 53 -16.33 -19.25 -24.56
C ARG A 53 -15.81 -18.28 -23.52
N TRP A 54 -16.35 -18.31 -22.30
CA TRP A 54 -15.93 -17.47 -21.19
C TRP A 54 -14.91 -18.17 -20.30
N GLN A 55 -14.01 -17.37 -19.77
CA GLN A 55 -12.97 -17.82 -18.87
C GLN A 55 -12.72 -16.78 -17.76
N SER A 56 -12.49 -17.27 -16.55
CA SER A 56 -11.95 -16.47 -15.45
C SER A 56 -10.44 -16.64 -15.37
N GLN A 57 -9.72 -15.57 -15.10
CA GLN A 57 -8.27 -15.58 -14.94
C GLN A 57 -7.89 -14.98 -13.58
N LEU A 58 -6.94 -15.62 -12.89
CA LEU A 58 -6.30 -15.16 -11.67
C LEU A 58 -4.78 -15.09 -11.91
N ALA A 59 -4.21 -13.91 -11.78
CA ALA A 59 -2.79 -13.66 -11.95
C ALA A 59 -2.16 -13.34 -10.59
N LEU A 60 -1.07 -14.04 -10.25
CA LEU A 60 -0.26 -13.81 -9.06
C LEU A 60 1.10 -13.27 -9.50
N GLY A 61 1.48 -12.09 -9.01
CA GLY A 61 2.77 -11.48 -9.28
C GLY A 61 3.94 -12.33 -8.78
N ILE A 62 4.97 -12.48 -9.60
CA ILE A 62 6.26 -13.00 -9.15
C ILE A 62 7.09 -11.82 -8.64
N SER A 63 7.72 -11.99 -7.48
CA SER A 63 8.55 -10.97 -6.80
C SER A 63 7.80 -9.71 -6.37
N ALA A 64 6.47 -9.76 -6.29
CA ALA A 64 5.65 -8.71 -5.71
C ALA A 64 4.39 -9.31 -5.09
N ASN A 65 3.97 -8.80 -3.93
CA ASN A 65 2.71 -9.18 -3.29
C ASN A 65 1.54 -8.49 -4.00
N LYS A 66 1.22 -8.95 -5.21
CA LYS A 66 0.12 -8.43 -6.02
C LYS A 66 -0.65 -9.57 -6.66
N ALA A 67 -1.98 -9.51 -6.59
CA ALA A 67 -2.85 -10.49 -7.22
C ALA A 67 -3.97 -9.78 -7.98
N TYR A 68 -4.31 -10.30 -9.15
CA TYR A 68 -5.29 -9.70 -10.05
C TYR A 68 -6.26 -10.76 -10.57
N PHE A 69 -7.50 -10.37 -10.84
CA PHE A 69 -8.44 -11.23 -11.54
C PHE A 69 -9.19 -10.49 -12.64
N ARG A 70 -9.68 -11.25 -13.61
CA ARG A 70 -10.59 -10.74 -14.66
C ARG A 70 -11.42 -11.85 -15.27
N SER A 71 -12.41 -11.47 -16.08
CA SER A 71 -13.13 -12.38 -16.97
C SER A 71 -12.87 -12.00 -18.43
N ILE A 72 -12.73 -13.00 -19.30
CA ILE A 72 -12.40 -12.81 -20.72
C ILE A 72 -13.10 -13.86 -21.59
N MET A 73 -13.48 -13.48 -22.81
CA MET A 73 -13.89 -14.42 -23.85
C MET A 73 -12.66 -14.94 -24.60
N LYS A 74 -12.62 -16.24 -24.91
CA LYS A 74 -11.49 -16.89 -25.61
C LYS A 74 -11.24 -16.37 -27.03
N ASP A 75 -12.27 -15.83 -27.66
CA ASP A 75 -12.16 -15.13 -28.96
C ASP A 75 -11.66 -13.69 -28.82
N GLN A 76 -11.42 -13.23 -27.57
CA GLN A 76 -10.92 -11.91 -27.20
C GLN A 76 -11.84 -10.76 -27.64
N THR A 77 -13.11 -11.05 -27.93
CA THR A 77 -14.11 -10.05 -28.30
C THR A 77 -14.62 -9.23 -27.11
N ALA A 78 -14.47 -9.78 -25.89
CA ALA A 78 -14.82 -9.10 -24.64
C ALA A 78 -13.87 -9.50 -23.51
N ALA A 79 -13.48 -8.53 -22.69
CA ALA A 79 -12.75 -8.75 -21.44
C ALA A 79 -13.09 -7.64 -20.44
N THR A 80 -13.15 -7.98 -19.16
CA THR A 80 -13.08 -6.95 -18.11
C THR A 80 -11.64 -6.47 -17.98
N SER A 81 -11.46 -5.25 -17.49
CA SER A 81 -10.16 -4.82 -16.99
C SER A 81 -9.69 -5.74 -15.87
N TRP A 82 -8.37 -5.82 -15.69
CA TRP A 82 -7.79 -6.47 -14.51
C TRP A 82 -8.21 -5.71 -13.24
N ALA A 83 -8.73 -6.45 -12.27
CA ALA A 83 -9.03 -5.94 -10.94
C ALA A 83 -7.99 -6.45 -9.94
N GLU A 84 -7.34 -5.54 -9.22
CA GLU A 84 -6.37 -5.88 -8.17
C GLU A 84 -7.08 -6.31 -6.88
N LEU A 85 -6.55 -7.33 -6.22
CA LEU A 85 -6.96 -7.76 -4.89
C LEU A 85 -6.20 -6.93 -3.84
N TYR A 86 -6.96 -6.23 -3.02
CA TYR A 86 -6.41 -5.55 -1.85
C TYR A 86 -6.26 -6.52 -0.67
N HIS A 87 -5.09 -6.50 -0.03
CA HIS A 87 -4.68 -7.33 1.09
C HIS A 87 -3.72 -6.56 2.01
N THR A 88 -3.30 -7.17 3.11
CA THR A 88 -2.41 -6.52 4.10
C THR A 88 -1.06 -6.08 3.53
N GLY A 89 -0.52 -6.78 2.53
CA GLY A 89 0.72 -6.36 1.85
C GLY A 89 0.59 -5.18 0.88
N ASN A 90 -0.61 -4.69 0.54
CA ASN A 90 -0.81 -3.54 -0.36
C ASN A 90 -1.87 -2.54 0.16
N THR A 91 -2.28 -2.66 1.42
CA THR A 91 -3.16 -1.70 2.11
C THR A 91 -2.63 -1.38 3.51
N THR A 92 -2.76 -0.13 3.94
CA THR A 92 -2.53 0.28 5.33
C THR A 92 -3.86 0.55 6.02
N ARG A 93 -3.90 0.39 7.33
CA ARG A 93 -5.00 0.85 8.19
C ARG A 93 -4.58 2.15 8.87
N GLY A 94 -5.31 3.23 8.64
CA GLY A 94 -5.08 4.50 9.32
C GLY A 94 -5.58 4.51 10.78
N SER A 95 -5.26 5.55 11.53
CA SER A 95 -5.60 5.69 12.97
C SER A 95 -7.10 5.55 13.30
N GLY A 96 -7.97 5.98 12.40
CA GLY A 96 -9.43 5.83 12.47
C GLY A 96 -10.00 4.53 11.88
N GLY A 97 -9.15 3.58 11.47
CA GLY A 97 -9.56 2.26 10.96
C GLY A 97 -9.83 2.18 9.46
N ALA A 98 -9.79 3.29 8.72
CA ALA A 98 -9.95 3.30 7.27
C ALA A 98 -8.78 2.58 6.57
N LEU A 99 -9.09 1.77 5.54
CA LEU A 99 -8.09 1.15 4.68
C LEU A 99 -7.73 2.09 3.53
N SER A 100 -6.43 2.27 3.30
CA SER A 100 -5.88 3.05 2.19
C SER A 100 -4.79 2.23 1.48
N ALA A 101 -4.44 2.56 0.24
CA ALA A 101 -3.33 1.88 -0.46
C ALA A 101 -2.05 1.95 0.40
N ALA A 102 -1.39 0.81 0.58
CA ALA A 102 -0.07 0.79 1.22
C ALA A 102 0.96 1.32 0.22
N SER A 103 1.90 2.03 0.79
CA SER A 103 3.10 2.57 0.18
C SER A 103 4.15 2.58 1.30
N PRO A 104 5.38 3.05 1.10
CA PRO A 104 6.23 3.35 2.23
C PRO A 104 5.49 4.32 3.16
N ILE A 105 5.17 3.85 4.36
CA ILE A 105 4.36 4.60 5.33
C ILE A 105 5.05 4.49 6.68
N VAL A 106 5.18 5.65 7.32
CA VAL A 106 5.59 5.75 8.70
C VAL A 106 4.44 6.28 9.54
N ARG A 107 4.23 5.69 10.71
CA ARG A 107 3.30 6.17 11.71
C ARG A 107 4.09 6.92 12.77
N ILE A 108 3.69 8.15 13.05
CA ILE A 108 4.26 8.95 14.13
C ILE A 108 3.38 8.78 15.37
N ALA A 109 3.95 8.21 16.42
CA ALA A 109 3.35 8.02 17.73
C ALA A 109 4.43 7.71 18.77
N ASN A 110 4.17 8.00 20.04
CA ASN A 110 5.05 7.54 21.12
C ASN A 110 4.99 6.01 21.20
N VAL A 111 6.07 5.33 20.80
CA VAL A 111 6.12 3.87 20.66
C VAL A 111 6.13 3.17 22.02
N ALA A 112 6.79 3.75 23.02
CA ALA A 112 6.92 3.17 24.35
C ALA A 112 5.62 3.21 25.16
N ASP A 113 4.88 4.33 25.05
CA ASP A 113 3.71 4.61 25.90
C ASP A 113 2.37 4.46 25.17
N THR A 114 2.38 3.95 23.93
CA THR A 114 1.14 3.81 23.14
C THR A 114 0.11 2.94 23.85
N GLN A 115 -1.15 3.38 23.81
CA GLN A 115 -2.31 2.62 24.29
C GLN A 115 -2.91 1.73 23.18
N ARG A 116 -2.40 1.87 21.95
CA ARG A 116 -2.90 1.20 20.75
C ARG A 116 -2.02 -0.01 20.43
N ARG A 117 -2.57 -1.21 20.65
CA ARG A 117 -1.91 -2.49 20.33
C ARG A 117 -1.73 -2.71 18.82
N ASP A 118 -2.52 -1.99 18.01
CA ASP A 118 -2.52 -2.03 16.55
C ASP A 118 -1.46 -1.11 15.90
N LEU A 119 -0.64 -0.42 16.70
CA LEU A 119 0.39 0.48 16.18
C LEU A 119 1.44 -0.26 15.34
N GLN A 120 1.88 -1.44 15.78
CA GLN A 120 2.88 -2.30 15.10
C GLN A 120 2.23 -3.52 14.42
N GLU A 121 0.94 -3.44 14.08
CA GLU A 121 0.29 -4.52 13.33
C GLU A 121 0.88 -4.67 11.93
N GLN A 122 0.75 -5.88 11.35
CA GLN A 122 1.20 -6.23 10.01
C GLN A 122 2.73 -6.24 9.86
N THR A 123 3.28 -5.32 9.06
CA THR A 123 4.71 -5.25 8.72
C THR A 123 5.41 -4.04 9.35
N PHE A 124 4.76 -3.40 10.33
CA PHE A 124 5.28 -2.19 10.98
C PHE A 124 6.29 -2.53 12.07
N GLU A 125 7.51 -2.01 11.93
CA GLU A 125 8.62 -2.16 12.87
C GLU A 125 9.02 -0.80 13.47
N PRO A 126 9.64 -0.76 14.67
CA PRO A 126 10.10 0.48 15.29
C PRO A 126 11.06 1.28 14.40
N ALA A 127 10.78 2.57 14.25
CA ALA A 127 11.52 3.56 13.48
C ALA A 127 11.96 4.72 14.38
N GLY A 128 12.52 4.40 15.55
CA GLY A 128 12.83 5.35 16.63
C GLY A 128 11.75 5.40 17.71
N ASP A 129 11.96 6.25 18.73
CA ASP A 129 11.07 6.32 19.90
C ASP A 129 9.67 6.88 19.57
N TRP A 130 9.57 7.62 18.47
CA TRP A 130 8.37 8.35 18.06
C TRP A 130 7.76 7.86 16.73
N GLY A 131 8.18 6.70 16.22
CA GLY A 131 7.54 6.17 15.02
C GLY A 131 7.75 4.69 14.76
N VAL A 132 6.90 4.16 13.89
CA VAL A 132 6.98 2.81 13.35
C VAL A 132 6.83 2.87 11.84
N ALA A 133 7.59 2.08 11.09
CA ALA A 133 7.61 2.09 9.63
C ALA A 133 7.26 0.70 9.10
N ASN A 134 6.50 0.63 8.00
CA ASN A 134 6.24 -0.65 7.33
C ASN A 134 7.50 -1.15 6.58
N GLU A 135 7.44 -2.40 6.10
CA GLU A 135 8.52 -3.04 5.33
C GLU A 135 9.03 -2.17 4.16
N GLU A 136 8.14 -1.48 3.44
CA GLU A 136 8.51 -0.60 2.32
C GLU A 136 9.22 0.70 2.75
N ALA A 137 9.08 1.11 4.02
CA ALA A 137 9.72 2.29 4.61
C ALA A 137 10.88 1.90 5.57
N GLN A 138 11.45 0.71 5.40
CA GLN A 138 12.58 0.27 6.22
C GLN A 138 13.77 1.24 6.13
N GLY A 139 14.36 1.56 7.28
CA GLY A 139 15.49 2.49 7.39
C GLY A 139 15.09 3.94 7.65
N VAL A 140 13.79 4.25 7.67
CA VAL A 140 13.29 5.55 8.12
C VAL A 140 13.46 5.69 9.65
N LEU A 141 13.76 6.90 10.10
CA LEU A 141 13.84 7.27 11.51
C LEU A 141 12.92 8.46 11.81
N VAL A 142 12.17 8.36 12.91
CA VAL A 142 11.30 9.41 13.44
C VAL A 142 11.85 9.91 14.77
N GLU A 143 12.15 11.21 14.80
CA GLU A 143 12.67 11.90 15.98
C GLU A 143 11.74 13.04 16.38
N ARG A 144 11.45 13.17 17.67
CA ARG A 144 10.72 14.33 18.19
C ARG A 144 11.70 15.49 18.42
N LEU A 145 11.48 16.61 17.76
CA LEU A 145 12.28 17.83 17.89
C LEU A 145 11.75 18.75 18.99
N ASP A 146 10.43 18.92 19.07
CA ASP A 146 9.73 19.71 20.08
C ASP A 146 8.30 19.17 20.29
N VAL A 147 7.52 19.77 21.18
CA VAL A 147 6.11 19.42 21.41
C VAL A 147 5.33 19.53 20.09
N GLY A 148 4.83 18.40 19.61
CA GLY A 148 4.08 18.31 18.36
C GLY A 148 4.94 18.51 17.12
N GLU A 149 6.27 18.49 17.20
CA GLU A 149 7.17 18.62 16.05
C GLU A 149 8.07 17.40 15.90
N TYR A 150 7.99 16.75 14.74
CA TYR A 150 8.65 15.49 14.44
C TYR A 150 9.44 15.59 13.14
N ARG A 151 10.63 15.00 13.13
CA ARG A 151 11.47 14.84 11.95
C ARG A 151 11.44 13.40 11.49
N VAL A 152 11.16 13.21 10.21
CA VAL A 152 11.24 11.93 9.51
C VAL A 152 12.41 12.00 8.54
N SER A 153 13.38 11.11 8.70
CA SER A 153 14.60 11.02 7.89
C SER A 153 14.78 9.62 7.32
N GLY A 154 15.61 9.47 6.28
CA GLY A 154 15.84 8.19 5.60
C GLY A 154 14.90 7.91 4.42
N SER A 155 14.12 8.90 3.98
CA SER A 155 13.27 8.84 2.79
C SER A 155 13.68 9.85 1.72
N LEU A 156 13.10 9.73 0.52
CA LEU A 156 13.22 10.72 -0.57
C LEU A 156 12.20 11.86 -0.44
N GLY A 157 11.47 11.93 0.69
CA GLY A 157 10.41 12.91 0.94
C GLY A 157 9.01 12.33 1.02
N LEU A 158 8.01 13.18 0.80
CA LEU A 158 6.61 12.79 0.77
C LEU A 158 6.26 12.08 -0.53
N ALA A 159 5.26 11.19 -0.48
CA ALA A 159 4.76 10.52 -1.67
C ALA A 159 4.35 11.52 -2.78
N LEU A 160 4.68 11.17 -4.03
CA LEU A 160 4.37 12.01 -5.20
C LEU A 160 2.89 11.97 -5.57
N GLU A 161 2.19 10.88 -5.24
CA GLU A 161 0.81 10.62 -5.63
C GLU A 161 -0.08 10.20 -4.45
N GLY A 162 -1.35 10.60 -4.50
CA GLY A 162 -2.35 10.26 -3.48
C GLY A 162 -2.23 11.09 -2.21
N TRP A 163 -2.65 10.50 -1.08
CA TRP A 163 -2.56 11.14 0.24
C TRP A 163 -1.11 11.16 0.73
N ARG A 164 -0.74 12.19 1.49
CA ARG A 164 0.63 12.39 2.03
C ARG A 164 0.70 12.29 3.54
N THR A 165 -0.26 12.91 4.22
CA THR A 165 -0.34 12.92 5.68
C THR A 165 -1.78 12.73 6.06
N GLN A 166 -2.06 11.83 7.00
CA GLN A 166 -3.36 11.68 7.62
C GLN A 166 -3.28 12.11 9.08
N ASP A 167 -4.20 13.01 9.44
CA ASP A 167 -4.31 13.52 10.79
C ASP A 167 -4.62 12.40 11.81
N PRO A 168 -4.20 12.59 13.07
CA PRO A 168 -4.53 11.64 14.12
C PRO A 168 -6.02 11.66 14.39
N CYS A 169 -6.67 10.50 14.23
CA CYS A 169 -8.08 10.29 14.49
C CYS A 169 -8.29 9.49 15.76
N SER A 170 -9.38 9.79 16.46
CA SER A 170 -9.82 9.02 17.60
C SER A 170 -10.05 7.54 17.24
N PRO A 171 -9.85 6.59 18.17
CA PRO A 171 -10.03 5.15 17.89
C PRO A 171 -11.42 4.74 17.42
N ASP A 172 -12.45 5.53 17.75
CA ASP A 172 -13.82 5.39 17.26
C ASP A 172 -14.01 5.89 15.82
N GLY A 173 -12.94 6.39 15.18
CA GLY A 173 -12.86 6.74 13.76
C GLY A 173 -13.54 8.05 13.37
N GLY A 174 -14.24 8.71 14.31
CA GLY A 174 -15.12 9.83 13.99
C GLY A 174 -14.53 11.22 14.15
N ARG A 175 -13.42 11.40 14.89
CA ARG A 175 -12.93 12.73 15.27
C ARG A 175 -11.45 12.92 15.01
N ILE A 176 -11.13 13.89 14.16
CA ILE A 176 -9.79 14.43 13.99
C ILE A 176 -9.37 15.10 15.31
N ILE A 177 -8.22 14.70 15.86
CA ILE A 177 -7.72 15.18 17.16
C ILE A 177 -6.87 16.45 16.99
N GLY A 178 -6.18 16.59 15.86
CA GLY A 178 -5.34 17.75 15.56
C GLY A 178 -5.14 17.92 14.06
N ILE A 179 -4.60 19.08 13.68
CA ILE A 179 -4.28 19.43 12.30
C ILE A 179 -2.77 19.25 12.11
N THR A 180 -2.41 18.49 11.08
CA THR A 180 -1.03 18.19 10.75
C THR A 180 -0.54 19.05 9.60
N GLU A 181 0.65 19.65 9.75
CA GLU A 181 1.37 20.32 8.69
C GLU A 181 2.64 19.55 8.36
N SER A 182 2.92 19.36 7.08
CA SER A 182 4.12 18.67 6.60
C SER A 182 4.97 19.62 5.77
N GLN A 183 6.26 19.69 6.08
CA GLN A 183 7.26 20.43 5.31
C GLN A 183 8.37 19.48 4.89
N GLN A 184 8.72 19.49 3.61
CA GLN A 184 9.81 18.68 3.07
C GLN A 184 11.02 19.57 2.79
N ALA A 185 12.21 19.10 3.15
CA ALA A 185 13.49 19.68 2.79
C ALA A 185 14.05 19.08 1.49
N GLU A 186 15.04 19.76 0.90
CA GLU A 186 15.65 19.35 -0.38
C GLU A 186 16.35 17.97 -0.30
N ASP A 187 16.80 17.57 0.88
CA ASP A 187 17.45 16.29 1.15
C ASP A 187 16.47 15.11 1.32
N GLY A 188 15.16 15.36 1.23
CA GLY A 188 14.11 14.36 1.44
C GLY A 188 13.64 14.24 2.90
N THR A 189 14.25 14.97 3.84
CA THR A 189 13.80 15.02 5.24
C THR A 189 12.42 15.67 5.31
N VAL A 190 11.50 15.08 6.08
CA VAL A 190 10.14 15.60 6.28
C VAL A 190 9.94 16.02 7.73
N THR A 191 9.57 17.27 7.95
CA THR A 191 9.15 17.79 9.26
C THR A 191 7.63 17.80 9.34
N ILE A 192 7.09 17.16 10.37
CA ILE A 192 5.67 17.06 10.66
C ILE A 192 5.36 17.86 11.93
N LYS A 193 4.37 18.75 11.85
CA LYS A 193 3.90 19.54 13.00
C LYS A 193 2.44 19.26 13.27
N LEU A 194 2.09 19.01 14.53
CA LEU A 194 0.73 18.74 14.97
C LEU A 194 0.22 19.86 15.89
N PHE A 195 -0.94 20.42 15.54
CA PHE A 195 -1.58 21.49 16.28
C PHE A 195 -2.96 21.07 16.77
N LYS A 196 -3.37 21.57 17.94
CA LYS A 196 -4.77 21.47 18.38
C LYS A 196 -5.67 22.17 17.36
N GLN A 197 -6.82 21.57 17.06
CA GLN A 197 -7.84 22.23 16.26
C GLN A 197 -8.46 23.38 17.06
N ARG A 198 -8.32 24.61 16.57
CA ARG A 198 -8.95 25.80 17.13
C ARG A 198 -10.00 26.31 16.16
N TRP A 199 -11.21 26.57 16.65
CA TRP A 199 -12.26 27.18 15.84
C TRP A 199 -12.25 28.68 16.06
N THR A 200 -12.14 29.44 14.97
CA THR A 200 -12.22 30.90 15.00
C THR A 200 -13.47 31.31 14.24
N LEU A 201 -14.28 32.16 14.87
CA LEU A 201 -15.43 32.77 14.21
C LEU A 201 -14.92 33.94 13.34
N SER A 202 -15.20 33.90 12.05
CA SER A 202 -14.89 35.00 11.13
C SER A 202 -15.81 36.20 11.38
N ASP A 203 -15.40 37.37 10.89
CA ASP A 203 -16.20 38.59 10.97
C ASP A 203 -17.56 38.47 10.25
N TYR A 204 -17.72 37.46 9.39
CA TYR A 204 -18.94 37.14 8.65
C TYR A 204 -19.76 36.01 9.29
N GLY A 205 -19.35 35.52 10.47
CA GLY A 205 -20.05 34.46 11.21
C GLY A 205 -19.71 33.04 10.77
N GLU A 206 -18.67 32.85 9.94
CA GLU A 206 -18.22 31.52 9.53
C GLU A 206 -17.25 30.92 10.55
N VAL A 207 -17.37 29.62 10.82
CA VAL A 207 -16.50 28.92 11.76
C VAL A 207 -15.33 28.31 10.98
N ILE A 208 -14.16 28.95 11.07
CA ILE A 208 -12.96 28.56 10.35
C ILE A 208 -12.07 27.70 11.27
N PRO A 209 -11.67 26.48 10.85
CA PRO A 209 -10.68 25.71 11.58
C PRO A 209 -9.30 26.35 11.39
N GLY A 210 -8.60 26.56 12.50
CA GLY A 210 -7.29 27.19 12.56
C GLY A 210 -6.32 26.45 13.48
N ARG A 211 -5.05 26.81 13.35
CA ARG A 211 -3.94 26.29 14.16
C ARG A 211 -4.06 26.78 15.60
N GLY A 212 -4.21 25.84 16.54
CA GLY A 212 -4.09 26.08 17.97
C GLY A 212 -2.65 25.94 18.47
N THR A 213 -2.51 25.61 19.75
CA THR A 213 -1.21 25.31 20.36
C THR A 213 -0.66 23.99 19.80
N PRO A 214 0.67 23.86 19.60
CA PRO A 214 1.29 22.57 19.33
C PRO A 214 0.91 21.52 20.37
N ILE A 215 0.74 20.29 19.93
CA ILE A 215 0.38 19.15 20.79
C ILE A 215 1.11 17.90 20.31
N ASP A 216 1.64 17.11 21.24
CA ASP A 216 2.19 15.81 20.91
C ASP A 216 1.11 14.82 20.44
N VAL A 217 1.51 13.80 19.69
CA VAL A 217 0.58 12.75 19.24
C VAL A 217 -0.02 12.08 20.48
N PRO A 218 -1.36 12.05 20.62
CA PRO A 218 -2.02 11.37 21.73
C PRO A 218 -1.69 9.89 21.76
N LEU A 219 -1.53 9.31 22.95
CA LEU A 219 -1.17 7.89 23.13
C LEU A 219 -2.17 6.89 22.54
N ASN A 220 -3.39 7.33 22.25
CA ASN A 220 -4.44 6.50 21.65
C ASN A 220 -4.59 6.68 20.13
N SER A 221 -3.66 7.39 19.47
CA SER A 221 -3.69 7.69 18.04
C SER A 221 -2.28 7.72 17.46
N TRP A 222 -2.19 7.87 16.14
CA TRP A 222 -0.96 8.16 15.40
C TRP A 222 -1.24 9.06 14.21
N ILE A 223 -0.19 9.63 13.62
CA ILE A 223 -0.22 10.32 12.32
C ILE A 223 0.32 9.35 11.29
N ASP A 224 -0.39 9.11 10.19
CA ASP A 224 0.17 8.36 9.06
C ASP A 224 0.85 9.32 8.09
N VAL A 225 2.09 9.04 7.72
CA VAL A 225 2.87 9.81 6.74
C VAL A 225 3.30 8.87 5.64
N ARG A 226 2.90 9.18 4.41
CA ARG A 226 3.25 8.44 3.21
C ARG A 226 4.50 9.03 2.58
N LEU A 227 5.51 8.19 2.40
CA LEU A 227 6.85 8.57 1.97
C LEU A 227 7.14 8.07 0.56
N ALA A 228 8.04 8.78 -0.12
CA ALA A 228 8.75 8.27 -1.29
C ALA A 228 10.04 7.59 -0.81
N MET A 229 10.26 6.33 -1.18
CA MET A 229 11.48 5.59 -0.86
C MET A 229 12.25 5.25 -2.15
N PRO A 230 13.58 5.08 -2.08
CA PRO A 230 14.32 4.51 -3.21
C PRO A 230 13.79 3.12 -3.52
N GLU A 231 13.82 2.73 -4.79
CA GLU A 231 13.40 1.37 -5.18
C GLU A 231 14.26 0.34 -4.42
N PRO A 232 13.63 -0.66 -3.78
CA PRO A 232 14.37 -1.72 -3.13
C PRO A 232 15.24 -2.43 -4.16
N LEU A 233 16.52 -2.62 -3.85
CA LEU A 233 17.42 -3.43 -4.65
C LEU A 233 16.93 -4.89 -4.61
N MET A 234 16.08 -5.28 -5.54
CA MET A 234 15.67 -6.68 -5.66
C MET A 234 16.88 -7.51 -6.07
N PRO A 235 17.27 -8.54 -5.28
CA PRO A 235 18.27 -9.48 -5.75
C PRO A 235 17.72 -10.19 -6.99
N ILE A 236 18.42 -10.02 -8.12
CA ILE A 236 18.14 -10.76 -9.36
C ILE A 236 18.28 -12.25 -9.02
N PRO A 237 17.25 -13.09 -9.20
CA PRO A 237 17.41 -14.53 -8.99
C PRO A 237 18.49 -15.01 -9.96
N THR A 238 19.59 -15.50 -9.39
CA THR A 238 20.67 -16.12 -10.17
C THR A 238 20.08 -17.37 -10.79
N ILE A 239 19.93 -17.37 -12.12
CA ILE A 239 19.57 -18.59 -12.86
C ILE A 239 20.86 -19.43 -12.82
N GLU A 240 20.91 -20.44 -11.97
CA GLU A 240 21.90 -21.51 -12.14
C GLU A 240 21.52 -22.29 -13.40
N GLU A 241 22.45 -22.34 -14.36
CA GLU A 241 22.35 -23.10 -15.63
C GLU A 241 22.26 -24.61 -15.43
#